data_AF-A0A377USP1-F1
#
_entry.id   AF-A0A377USP1-F1
#
_cell.length_a   1.000
_cell.length_b   1.000
_cell.length_c   1.000
_cell.angle_alpha   90.00
_cell.angle_beta   90.00
_cell.angle_gamma   90.00
#
_symmetry.space_group_name_H-M   'P 1'
#
loop_
_entity.id
_entity.type
_entity.pdbx_description
1 polymer ?
#
loop_
_entity_poly.entity_id
_entity_poly.type
_entity_poly.pdbx_seq_one_letter_code
_entity_poly.pdbx_strand_id
1 'polypeptide(L)'
;MCLRLGFRLAVWYYRLVTKDYDFPVPVFVLPEHGEDRYHAEVLTLKQQLEQQTQEKVQSQAELEAQQQRLIALNGYIAVLEGKQQETEAQTKARVAALEAQLAAKNAELAKQTEQERKAYHKEITDQAIKRTLNLSEEESRFLIDAQLRKAGWQADSKTLRFSKGERPEPGVNKAIAEWPTGKDETGKQGFADYVLFVGLKPIAVVEAKRKNIDVPGKLNESYRYSKYFDNAFLRDTLLEHYSPDEVHEAVPAYEISWQDTSGTQRFKIPFCYSTNGREYRAAMKTKSGIWYRDVRHTTNMSKALPEWHRPEELLDMLGSDPQNRISGLPITPE
;
A
#
# COMPACT_ATOMS: atom_id res chain seq x y z
N MET A 1 -50.85 38.79 -9.79
CA MET A 1 -50.77 40.06 -9.05
C MET A 1 -49.57 40.14 -8.09
N CYS A 2 -49.13 39.04 -7.47
CA CYS A 2 -48.05 39.05 -6.48
C CYS A 2 -46.69 39.55 -7.01
N LEU A 3 -46.30 39.21 -8.24
CA LEU A 3 -45.00 39.62 -8.82
C LEU A 3 -44.87 41.13 -9.06
N ARG A 4 -45.95 41.80 -9.47
CA ARG A 4 -45.97 43.27 -9.63
C ARG A 4 -45.83 43.98 -8.28
N LEU A 5 -46.44 43.42 -7.24
CA LEU A 5 -46.37 43.93 -5.87
C LEU A 5 -44.97 43.72 -5.27
N GLY A 6 -44.40 42.54 -5.47
CA GLY A 6 -43.01 42.23 -5.07
C GLY A 6 -41.99 43.17 -5.72
N PHE A 7 -42.11 43.41 -7.03
CA PHE A 7 -41.24 44.36 -7.74
C PHE A 7 -41.33 45.78 -7.17
N ARG A 8 -42.54 46.28 -6.90
CA ARG A 8 -42.74 47.61 -6.31
C ARG A 8 -42.15 47.73 -4.91
N LEU A 9 -42.28 46.69 -4.09
CA LEU A 9 -41.70 46.66 -2.74
C LEU A 9 -40.16 46.65 -2.78
N ALA A 10 -39.56 45.88 -3.69
CA ALA A 10 -38.11 45.86 -3.86
C ALA A 10 -37.55 47.23 -4.29
N VAL A 11 -38.24 47.91 -5.21
CA VAL A 11 -37.87 49.28 -5.62
C VAL A 11 -37.98 50.26 -4.47
N TRP A 12 -39.05 50.20 -3.68
CA TRP A 12 -39.21 51.04 -2.50
C TRP A 12 -38.08 50.81 -1.48
N TYR A 13 -37.75 49.54 -1.21
CA TYR A 13 -36.66 49.19 -0.30
C TYR A 13 -35.30 49.68 -0.81
N TYR A 14 -35.02 49.51 -2.11
CA TYR A 14 -33.79 49.99 -2.71
C TYR A 14 -33.61 51.50 -2.52
N ARG A 15 -34.62 52.31 -2.89
CA ARG A 15 -34.60 53.77 -2.71
C ARG A 15 -34.37 54.18 -1.25
N LEU A 16 -35.00 53.46 -0.32
CA LEU A 16 -34.86 53.73 1.11
C LEU A 16 -33.42 53.48 1.59
N VAL A 17 -32.81 52.36 1.17
CA VAL A 17 -31.47 51.96 1.61
C VAL A 17 -30.38 52.80 0.95
N THR A 18 -30.49 53.09 -0.34
CA THR A 18 -29.48 53.87 -1.07
C THR A 18 -29.64 55.38 -0.90
N LYS A 19 -30.80 55.83 -0.38
CA LYS A 19 -31.22 57.23 -0.28
C LYS A 19 -31.33 57.96 -1.64
N ASP A 20 -31.33 57.23 -2.74
CA ASP A 20 -31.61 57.74 -4.07
C ASP A 20 -33.12 57.65 -4.35
N TYR A 21 -33.87 58.65 -3.85
CA TYR A 21 -35.33 58.64 -3.91
C TYR A 21 -35.89 58.88 -5.32
N ASP A 22 -35.11 59.50 -6.20
CA ASP A 22 -35.48 59.82 -7.58
C ASP A 22 -35.03 58.74 -8.58
N PHE A 23 -34.48 57.61 -8.09
CA PHE A 23 -34.03 56.50 -8.92
C PHE A 23 -35.06 56.13 -10.01
N PRO A 24 -34.71 56.22 -11.31
CA PRO A 24 -35.66 55.96 -12.39
C PRO A 24 -36.03 54.48 -12.43
N VAL A 25 -37.28 54.17 -12.07
CA VAL A 25 -37.74 52.78 -11.95
C VAL A 25 -37.97 52.21 -13.35
N PRO A 26 -37.33 51.09 -13.73
CA PRO A 26 -37.59 50.46 -15.01
C PRO A 26 -39.04 49.94 -15.08
N VAL A 27 -39.60 49.93 -16.28
CA VAL A 27 -40.97 49.43 -16.52
C VAL A 27 -41.02 47.94 -16.18
N PHE A 28 -41.95 47.56 -15.31
CA PHE A 28 -42.16 46.15 -14.96
C PHE A 28 -42.71 45.39 -16.17
N VAL A 29 -41.94 44.41 -16.66
CA VAL A 29 -42.35 43.48 -17.71
C VAL A 29 -42.75 42.15 -17.07
N LEU A 30 -43.95 41.65 -17.43
CA LEU A 30 -44.41 40.35 -16.96
C LEU A 30 -43.69 39.26 -17.77
N PRO A 31 -43.11 38.20 -17.15
CA PRO A 31 -42.46 37.12 -17.89
C PRO A 31 -43.45 36.48 -18.88
N GLU A 32 -43.06 36.36 -20.16
CA GLU A 32 -43.94 35.94 -21.25
C GLU A 32 -44.22 34.43 -21.34
N HIS A 33 -43.55 33.60 -20.54
CA HIS A 33 -43.65 32.14 -20.63
C HIS A 33 -43.91 31.49 -19.27
N GLY A 34 -44.80 30.49 -19.27
CA GLY A 34 -45.24 29.74 -18.08
C GLY A 34 -44.17 28.81 -17.50
N GLU A 35 -44.36 28.45 -16.22
CA GLU A 35 -43.45 27.64 -15.39
C GLU A 35 -42.97 26.34 -16.06
N ASP A 36 -43.78 25.75 -16.93
CA ASP A 36 -43.47 24.48 -17.62
C ASP A 36 -42.20 24.54 -18.48
N ARG A 37 -41.93 25.68 -19.14
CA ARG A 37 -40.71 25.84 -19.96
C ARG A 37 -39.46 25.90 -19.09
N TYR A 38 -39.52 26.61 -17.97
CA TYR A 38 -38.40 26.69 -17.02
C TYR A 38 -38.19 25.37 -16.30
N HIS A 39 -39.25 24.62 -16.00
CA HIS A 39 -39.12 23.27 -15.44
C HIS A 39 -38.44 22.31 -16.42
N ALA A 40 -38.81 22.36 -17.71
CA ALA A 40 -38.13 21.57 -18.74
C ALA A 40 -36.65 21.96 -18.86
N GLU A 41 -36.33 23.25 -18.82
CA GLU A 41 -34.96 23.77 -18.89
C GLU A 41 -34.12 23.42 -17.65
N VAL A 42 -34.70 23.43 -16.45
CA VAL A 42 -34.03 22.99 -15.23
C VAL A 42 -33.76 21.49 -15.26
N LEU A 43 -34.68 20.68 -15.81
CA LEU A 43 -34.48 19.24 -15.94
C LEU A 43 -33.37 18.92 -16.94
N THR A 44 -33.33 19.59 -18.09
CA THR A 44 -32.26 19.40 -19.08
C THR A 44 -30.91 19.83 -18.52
N LEU A 45 -30.84 20.97 -17.82
CA LEU A 45 -29.60 21.44 -17.19
C LEU A 45 -29.10 20.49 -16.09
N LYS A 46 -29.99 19.91 -15.28
CA LYS A 46 -29.61 18.90 -14.28
C LYS A 46 -29.02 17.66 -14.93
N GLN A 47 -29.64 17.19 -16.02
CA GLN A 47 -29.16 16.02 -16.76
C GLN A 47 -27.79 16.26 -17.38
N GLN A 48 -27.56 17.45 -17.96
CA GLN A 48 -26.26 17.86 -18.48
C GLN A 48 -25.20 17.96 -17.38
N LEU A 49 -25.54 18.49 -16.20
CA LEU A 49 -24.61 18.60 -15.07
C LEU A 49 -24.19 17.22 -14.55
N GLU A 50 -25.13 16.27 -14.47
CA GLU A 50 -24.87 14.91 -14.02
C GLU A 50 -23.96 14.15 -14.99
N GLN A 51 -24.19 14.33 -16.30
CA GLN A 51 -23.34 13.78 -17.35
C GLN A 51 -21.92 14.38 -17.30
N GLN A 52 -21.78 15.71 -17.16
CA GLN A 52 -20.47 16.36 -17.00
C GLN A 52 -19.75 15.94 -15.71
N THR A 53 -20.48 15.66 -14.64
CA THR A 53 -19.90 15.21 -13.37
C THR A 53 -19.34 13.79 -13.51
N GLN A 54 -20.04 12.90 -14.21
CA GLN A 54 -19.56 11.55 -14.51
C GLN A 54 -18.33 11.56 -15.44
N GLU A 55 -18.34 12.39 -16.48
CA GLU A 55 -17.20 12.56 -17.39
C GLU A 55 -15.97 13.13 -16.66
N LYS A 56 -16.14 14.11 -15.77
CA LYS A 56 -15.04 14.62 -14.93
C LYS A 56 -14.50 13.58 -13.96
N VAL A 57 -15.35 12.76 -13.34
CA VAL A 57 -14.89 11.69 -12.43
C VAL A 57 -14.11 10.62 -13.18
N GLN A 58 -14.56 10.22 -14.38
CA GLN A 58 -13.80 9.32 -15.25
C GLN A 58 -12.47 9.94 -15.69
N SER A 59 -12.48 11.20 -16.12
CA SER A 59 -11.28 11.93 -16.51
C SER A 59 -10.29 12.09 -15.36
N GLN A 60 -10.76 12.37 -14.13
CA GLN A 60 -9.93 12.45 -12.93
C GLN A 60 -9.31 11.10 -12.58
N ALA A 61 -10.09 10.01 -12.63
CA ALA A 61 -9.60 8.65 -12.38
C ALA A 61 -8.59 8.20 -13.46
N GLU A 62 -8.80 8.58 -14.72
CA GLU A 62 -7.84 8.34 -15.81
C GLU A 62 -6.57 9.17 -15.65
N LEU A 63 -6.67 10.44 -15.25
CA LEU A 63 -5.54 11.31 -14.92
C LEU A 63 -4.73 10.77 -13.76
N GLU A 64 -5.38 10.32 -12.68
CA GLU A 64 -4.71 9.66 -11.55
C GLU A 64 -4.03 8.35 -11.98
N ALA A 65 -4.67 7.56 -12.84
CA ALA A 65 -4.07 6.33 -13.38
C ALA A 65 -2.88 6.63 -14.33
N GLN A 66 -2.94 7.72 -15.10
CA GLN A 66 -1.83 8.20 -15.92
C GLN A 66 -0.69 8.76 -15.06
N GLN A 67 -0.97 9.53 -14.02
CA GLN A 67 0.02 10.03 -13.06
C GLN A 67 0.68 8.88 -12.29
N GLN A 68 -0.09 7.88 -11.83
CA GLN A 68 0.46 6.67 -11.20
C GLN A 68 1.38 5.90 -12.17
N ARG A 69 1.00 5.81 -13.45
CA ARG A 69 1.85 5.22 -14.49
C ARG A 69 3.12 6.03 -14.71
N LEU A 70 3.05 7.36 -14.77
CA LEU A 70 4.21 8.23 -14.91
C LEU A 70 5.16 8.15 -13.72
N ILE A 71 4.63 8.08 -12.49
CA ILE A 71 5.44 7.90 -11.27
C ILE A 71 6.13 6.53 -11.29
N ALA A 72 5.40 5.47 -11.69
CA ALA A 72 5.98 4.14 -11.84
C ALA A 72 7.06 4.10 -12.94
N LEU A 73 6.83 4.76 -14.07
CA LEU A 73 7.78 4.90 -15.16
C LEU A 73 9.02 5.70 -14.72
N ASN A 74 8.84 6.80 -14.00
CA ASN A 74 9.93 7.62 -13.47
C ASN A 74 10.77 6.86 -12.44
N GLY A 75 10.12 6.05 -11.59
CA GLY A 75 10.82 5.11 -10.71
C GLY A 75 11.59 4.05 -11.49
N TYR A 76 11.03 3.54 -12.58
CA TYR A 76 11.69 2.59 -13.46
C TYR A 76 12.89 3.21 -14.20
N ILE A 77 12.74 4.45 -14.70
CA ILE A 77 13.81 5.24 -15.33
C ILE A 77 14.93 5.50 -14.32
N ALA A 78 14.61 5.96 -13.10
CA ALA A 78 15.60 6.16 -12.05
C ALA A 78 16.34 4.87 -11.65
N VAL A 79 15.70 3.70 -11.78
CA VAL A 79 16.33 2.39 -11.53
C VAL A 79 17.21 1.93 -12.70
N LEU A 80 16.81 2.21 -13.94
CA LEU A 80 17.62 1.98 -15.14
C LEU A 80 18.86 2.87 -15.12
N GLU A 81 18.68 4.16 -14.85
CA GLU A 81 19.73 5.17 -14.73
C GLU A 81 20.63 4.90 -13.51
N GLY A 82 20.03 4.44 -12.40
CA GLY A 82 20.74 4.14 -11.16
C GLY A 82 21.54 2.84 -11.15
N LYS A 83 21.41 1.96 -12.17
CA LYS A 83 22.12 0.66 -12.20
C LYS A 83 23.15 0.46 -13.29
N GLN A 84 23.33 1.36 -14.25
CA GLN A 84 24.40 1.23 -15.23
C GLN A 84 24.74 2.62 -15.81
N GLN A 85 25.95 3.13 -15.55
CA GLN A 85 26.62 3.97 -16.57
C GLN A 85 27.02 3.03 -17.71
N GLU A 86 26.04 2.50 -18.44
CA GLU A 86 26.29 1.92 -19.76
C GLU A 86 26.46 3.10 -20.72
N THR A 87 27.60 3.14 -21.42
CA THR A 87 27.77 4.08 -22.51
C THR A 87 26.77 3.77 -23.63
N GLU A 88 26.35 4.75 -24.43
CA GLU A 88 25.47 4.52 -25.59
C GLU A 88 25.98 3.40 -26.51
N ALA A 89 27.30 3.20 -26.56
CA ALA A 89 27.95 2.13 -27.31
C ALA A 89 27.63 0.73 -26.73
N GLN A 90 27.60 0.58 -25.41
CA GLN A 90 27.22 -0.68 -24.75
C GLN A 90 25.74 -0.98 -24.93
N THR A 91 24.87 0.04 -24.85
CA THR A 91 23.43 -0.11 -25.12
C THR A 91 23.19 -0.54 -26.57
N LYS A 92 23.84 0.11 -27.55
CA LYS A 92 23.73 -0.28 -28.97
C LYS A 92 24.24 -1.70 -29.22
N ALA A 93 25.38 -2.07 -28.65
CA ALA A 93 25.92 -3.42 -28.79
C ALA A 93 24.98 -4.49 -28.21
N ARG A 94 24.32 -4.18 -27.08
CA ARG A 94 23.36 -5.07 -26.43
C ARG A 94 22.07 -5.21 -27.22
N VAL A 95 21.54 -4.12 -27.79
CA VAL A 95 20.38 -4.17 -28.70
C VAL A 95 20.69 -5.02 -29.93
N ALA A 96 21.83 -4.81 -30.58
CA ALA A 96 22.24 -5.59 -31.75
C ALA A 96 22.39 -7.09 -31.42
N ALA A 97 22.94 -7.43 -30.24
CA ALA A 97 23.05 -8.82 -29.80
C ALA A 97 21.68 -9.47 -29.56
N LEU A 98 20.73 -8.74 -28.98
CA LEU A 98 19.36 -9.22 -28.75
C LEU A 98 18.58 -9.38 -30.06
N GLU A 99 18.74 -8.47 -31.02
CA GLU A 99 18.15 -8.58 -32.36
C GLU A 99 18.68 -9.81 -33.10
N ALA A 100 19.98 -10.09 -33.02
CA ALA A 100 20.58 -11.30 -33.59
C ALA A 100 20.03 -12.58 -32.96
N GLN A 101 19.84 -12.60 -31.63
CA GLN A 101 19.23 -13.73 -30.92
C GLN A 101 17.78 -13.94 -31.33
N LEU A 102 17.00 -12.87 -31.49
CA LEU A 102 15.61 -12.93 -31.97
C LEU A 102 15.54 -13.49 -33.40
N ALA A 103 16.42 -13.03 -34.30
CA ALA A 103 16.48 -13.53 -35.66
C ALA A 103 16.81 -15.03 -35.71
N ALA A 104 17.80 -15.47 -34.93
CA ALA A 104 18.17 -16.89 -34.84
C ALA A 104 17.03 -17.76 -34.28
N LYS A 105 16.34 -17.29 -33.23
CA LYS A 105 15.19 -18.01 -32.65
C LYS A 105 14.00 -18.07 -33.61
N ASN A 106 13.72 -16.99 -34.33
CA ASN A 106 12.66 -16.98 -35.35
C ASN A 106 12.95 -17.95 -36.51
N ALA A 107 14.21 -18.06 -36.92
CA ALA A 107 14.64 -19.03 -37.94
C ALA A 107 14.56 -20.49 -37.44
N GLU A 108 14.84 -20.74 -36.16
CA GLU A 108 14.69 -22.05 -35.52
C GLU A 108 13.21 -22.45 -35.43
N LEU A 109 12.35 -21.52 -35.00
CA LEU A 109 10.90 -21.69 -34.96
C LEU A 109 10.30 -21.91 -36.35
N ALA A 110 10.88 -21.35 -37.41
CA ALA A 110 10.47 -21.59 -38.80
C ALA A 110 10.66 -23.03 -39.29
N LYS A 111 11.54 -23.80 -38.66
CA LYS A 111 11.79 -25.21 -39.02
C LYS A 111 10.92 -26.20 -38.24
N GLN A 112 10.20 -25.74 -37.22
CA GLN A 112 9.36 -26.57 -36.36
C GLN A 112 7.95 -26.74 -36.92
N THR A 113 7.32 -27.87 -36.62
CA THR A 113 5.93 -28.15 -37.03
C THR A 113 4.94 -27.24 -36.29
N GLU A 114 3.72 -27.13 -36.82
CA GLU A 114 2.71 -26.21 -36.27
C GLU A 114 2.29 -26.57 -34.83
N GLN A 115 2.35 -27.86 -34.45
CA GLN A 115 2.12 -28.32 -33.08
C GLN A 115 3.24 -27.89 -32.11
N GLU A 116 4.50 -28.00 -32.52
CA GLU A 116 5.66 -27.56 -31.74
C GLU A 116 5.68 -26.04 -31.56
N ARG A 117 5.31 -25.29 -32.62
CA ARG A 117 5.13 -23.83 -32.56
C ARG A 117 4.04 -23.42 -31.57
N LYS A 118 2.89 -24.11 -31.55
CA LYS A 118 1.79 -23.84 -30.60
C LYS A 118 2.19 -24.16 -29.16
N ALA A 119 2.91 -25.26 -28.94
CA ALA A 119 3.45 -25.61 -27.62
C ALA A 119 4.48 -24.58 -27.13
N TYR A 120 5.38 -24.15 -28.00
CA TYR A 120 6.36 -23.10 -27.73
C TYR A 120 5.70 -21.75 -27.42
N HIS A 121 4.67 -21.36 -28.19
CA HIS A 121 3.94 -20.12 -27.94
C HIS A 121 3.22 -20.14 -26.58
N LYS A 122 2.64 -21.29 -26.22
CA LYS A 122 2.02 -21.50 -24.91
C LYS A 122 3.07 -21.39 -23.79
N GLU A 123 4.23 -22.02 -23.95
CA GLU A 123 5.32 -21.95 -22.97
C GLU A 123 5.86 -20.52 -22.81
N ILE A 124 6.07 -19.79 -23.90
CA ILE A 124 6.48 -18.37 -23.88
C ILE A 124 5.42 -17.51 -23.18
N THR A 125 4.13 -17.78 -23.44
CA THR A 125 3.02 -17.06 -22.79
C THR A 125 3.00 -17.34 -21.29
N ASP A 126 3.15 -18.61 -20.89
CA ASP A 126 3.21 -19.00 -19.47
C ASP A 126 4.44 -18.40 -18.77
N GLN A 127 5.60 -18.36 -19.44
CA GLN A 127 6.81 -17.71 -18.95
C GLN A 127 6.63 -16.19 -18.84
N ALA A 128 5.98 -15.55 -19.81
CA ALA A 128 5.68 -14.12 -19.80
C ALA A 128 4.72 -13.76 -18.66
N ILE A 129 3.67 -14.55 -18.46
CA ILE A 129 2.74 -14.38 -17.33
C ILE A 129 3.48 -14.53 -16.00
N LYS A 130 4.30 -15.59 -15.81
CA LYS A 130 5.11 -15.76 -14.60
C LYS A 130 6.05 -14.58 -14.36
N ARG A 131 6.70 -14.06 -15.41
CA ARG A 131 7.57 -12.87 -15.31
C ARG A 131 6.79 -11.62 -14.89
N THR A 132 5.65 -11.34 -15.49
CA THR A 132 4.79 -10.20 -15.11
C THR A 132 4.30 -10.33 -13.67
N LEU A 133 3.92 -11.54 -13.25
CA LEU A 133 3.52 -11.84 -11.88
C LEU A 133 4.67 -11.61 -10.88
N ASN A 134 5.89 -12.05 -11.21
CA ASN A 134 7.09 -11.81 -10.38
C ASN A 134 7.47 -10.33 -10.33
N LEU A 135 7.43 -9.63 -11.45
CA LEU A 135 7.67 -8.17 -11.51
C LEU A 135 6.71 -7.43 -10.59
N SER A 136 5.42 -7.78 -10.60
CA SER A 136 4.43 -7.12 -9.72
C SER A 136 4.67 -7.39 -8.23
N GLU A 137 5.22 -8.55 -7.86
CA GLU A 137 5.61 -8.84 -6.48
C GLU A 137 6.88 -8.06 -6.09
N GLU A 138 7.90 -8.07 -6.95
CA GLU A 138 9.13 -7.29 -6.74
C GLU A 138 8.85 -5.79 -6.66
N GLU A 139 7.96 -5.26 -7.49
CA GLU A 139 7.50 -3.86 -7.45
C GLU A 139 6.79 -3.55 -6.13
N SER A 140 5.93 -4.45 -5.66
CA SER A 140 5.22 -4.28 -4.38
C SER A 140 6.22 -4.28 -3.23
N ARG A 141 7.19 -5.21 -3.24
CA ARG A 141 8.28 -5.26 -2.24
C ARG A 141 9.15 -4.01 -2.28
N PHE A 142 9.49 -3.50 -3.46
CA PHE A 142 10.24 -2.25 -3.59
C PHE A 142 9.52 -1.05 -2.97
N LEU A 143 8.20 -0.94 -3.17
CA LEU A 143 7.40 0.11 -2.53
C LEU A 143 7.36 -0.08 -1.00
N ILE A 144 7.19 -1.32 -0.52
CA ILE A 144 7.20 -1.63 0.90
C ILE A 144 8.56 -1.27 1.53
N ASP A 145 9.67 -1.63 0.88
CA ASP A 145 11.03 -1.30 1.32
C ASP A 145 11.23 0.22 1.43
N ALA A 146 10.72 1.00 0.47
CA ALA A 146 10.77 2.46 0.53
C ALA A 146 9.95 3.03 1.70
N GLN A 147 8.76 2.49 1.96
CA GLN A 147 7.92 2.91 3.09
C GLN A 147 8.54 2.55 4.45
N LEU A 148 9.12 1.35 4.57
CA LEU A 148 9.84 0.92 5.77
C LEU A 148 11.06 1.82 6.02
N ARG A 149 11.84 2.14 4.99
CA ARG A 149 12.96 3.10 5.09
C ARG A 149 12.51 4.49 5.54
N LYS A 150 11.37 4.98 5.04
CA LYS A 150 10.78 6.24 5.49
C LYS A 150 10.48 6.23 7.00
N ALA A 151 10.09 5.09 7.55
CA ALA A 151 9.82 4.91 8.98
C ALA A 151 11.05 4.54 9.83
N GLY A 152 12.27 4.59 9.25
CA GLY A 152 13.52 4.37 9.97
C GLY A 152 14.00 2.91 10.02
N TRP A 153 13.42 2.02 9.22
CA TRP A 153 13.89 0.64 9.07
C TRP A 153 14.91 0.51 7.95
N GLN A 154 16.00 -0.21 8.18
CA GLN A 154 16.88 -0.66 7.09
C GLN A 154 16.16 -1.78 6.32
N ALA A 155 15.71 -1.48 5.11
CA ALA A 155 14.93 -2.39 4.28
C ALA A 155 15.40 -2.37 2.82
N ASP A 156 15.76 -3.54 2.31
CA ASP A 156 15.99 -3.84 0.89
C ASP A 156 15.79 -5.35 0.73
N SER A 157 14.60 -5.76 0.32
CA SER A 157 14.22 -7.16 0.16
C SER A 157 15.06 -7.95 -0.85
N LYS A 158 15.86 -7.27 -1.69
CA LYS A 158 16.79 -7.90 -2.61
C LYS A 158 18.12 -8.21 -1.94
N THR A 159 18.58 -7.44 -0.96
CA THR A 159 19.88 -7.67 -0.29
C THR A 159 19.71 -8.17 1.15
N LEU A 160 18.85 -7.52 1.93
CA LEU A 160 18.56 -7.82 3.33
C LEU A 160 17.56 -8.98 3.43
N ARG A 161 18.01 -10.15 3.05
CA ARG A 161 17.21 -11.37 2.94
C ARG A 161 17.91 -12.51 3.64
N PHE A 162 17.15 -13.31 4.39
CA PHE A 162 17.70 -14.43 5.16
C PHE A 162 18.49 -15.41 4.28
N SER A 163 17.97 -15.75 3.09
CA SER A 163 18.62 -16.66 2.13
C SER A 163 19.93 -16.11 1.54
N LYS A 164 20.21 -14.81 1.69
CA LYS A 164 21.49 -14.18 1.35
C LYS A 164 22.47 -14.08 2.54
N GLY A 165 22.11 -14.67 3.68
CA GLY A 165 22.92 -14.64 4.89
C GLY A 165 22.64 -13.45 5.81
N GLU A 166 21.63 -12.63 5.51
CA GLU A 166 21.29 -11.47 6.34
C GLU A 166 20.81 -11.91 7.73
N ARG A 167 21.30 -11.25 8.78
CA ARG A 167 20.95 -11.52 10.17
C ARG A 167 20.71 -10.21 10.95
N PRO A 168 19.98 -10.27 12.08
CA PRO A 168 19.84 -9.13 12.98
C PRO A 168 21.21 -8.68 13.52
N GLU A 169 21.35 -7.37 13.75
CA GLU A 169 22.59 -6.76 14.24
C GLU A 169 22.29 -5.85 15.44
N PRO A 170 23.11 -5.86 16.51
CA PRO A 170 22.94 -4.97 17.65
C PRO A 170 22.91 -3.49 17.23
N GLY A 171 21.97 -2.72 17.77
CA GLY A 171 21.83 -1.29 17.48
C GLY A 171 21.30 -0.94 16.09
N VAL A 172 20.99 -1.93 15.24
CA VAL A 172 20.47 -1.70 13.88
C VAL A 172 19.01 -2.17 13.78
N ASN A 173 18.15 -1.30 13.23
CA ASN A 173 16.74 -1.63 13.00
C ASN A 173 16.56 -2.16 11.59
N LYS A 174 16.29 -3.46 11.43
CA LYS A 174 16.25 -4.11 10.11
C LYS A 174 14.89 -4.71 9.79
N ALA A 175 14.51 -4.65 8.51
CA ALA A 175 13.47 -5.49 7.94
C ALA A 175 14.13 -6.58 7.11
N ILE A 176 14.19 -7.80 7.65
CA ILE A 176 14.83 -8.93 6.98
C ILE A 176 13.78 -9.74 6.23
N ALA A 177 13.96 -9.89 4.92
CA ALA A 177 13.03 -10.60 4.07
C ALA A 177 13.22 -12.13 4.11
N GLU A 178 12.13 -12.87 3.86
CA GLU A 178 12.10 -14.34 3.75
C GLU A 178 12.64 -15.07 4.99
N TRP A 179 12.25 -14.61 6.18
CA TRP A 179 12.70 -15.22 7.43
C TRP A 179 12.02 -16.57 7.66
N PRO A 180 12.76 -17.65 7.97
CA PRO A 180 12.17 -18.97 8.20
C PRO A 180 11.33 -18.99 9.47
N THR A 181 10.15 -19.59 9.40
CA THR A 181 9.33 -19.94 10.57
C THR A 181 9.48 -21.42 10.87
N GLY A 182 9.02 -21.83 12.05
CA GLY A 182 8.85 -23.24 12.40
C GLY A 182 7.88 -23.95 11.44
N LYS A 183 7.77 -25.26 11.63
CA LYS A 183 6.86 -26.11 10.85
C LYS A 183 5.41 -25.79 11.19
N ASP A 184 4.60 -25.57 10.16
CA ASP A 184 3.17 -25.35 10.30
C ASP A 184 2.42 -26.65 10.66
N GLU A 185 1.09 -26.54 10.80
CA GLU A 185 0.20 -27.67 11.08
C GLU A 185 0.14 -28.74 9.98
N THR A 186 0.75 -28.50 8.82
CA THR A 186 0.97 -29.50 7.76
C THR A 186 2.37 -30.11 7.79
N GLY A 187 3.22 -29.70 8.74
CA GLY A 187 4.60 -30.14 8.90
C GLY A 187 5.59 -29.47 7.95
N LYS A 188 5.17 -28.44 7.18
CA LYS A 188 6.02 -27.73 6.23
C LYS A 188 6.65 -26.49 6.87
N GLN A 189 7.90 -26.22 6.52
CA GLN A 189 8.57 -25.01 6.96
C GLN A 189 7.98 -23.79 6.22
N GLY A 190 7.56 -22.78 6.99
CA GLY A 190 7.07 -21.53 6.45
C GLY A 190 8.17 -20.46 6.34
N PHE A 191 7.86 -19.38 5.64
CA PHE A 191 8.70 -18.18 5.55
C PHE A 191 7.82 -16.95 5.71
N ALA A 192 8.21 -16.05 6.59
CA ALA A 192 7.62 -14.72 6.73
C ALA A 192 8.17 -13.79 5.65
N ASP A 193 7.33 -12.95 5.03
CA ASP A 193 7.80 -12.05 3.98
C ASP A 193 8.82 -11.05 4.49
N TYR A 194 8.55 -10.48 5.67
CA TYR A 194 9.55 -9.74 6.46
C TYR A 194 9.38 -10.02 7.94
N VAL A 195 10.50 -9.97 8.66
CA VAL A 195 10.54 -9.82 10.12
C VAL A 195 11.27 -8.54 10.44
N LEU A 196 10.66 -7.71 11.28
CA LEU A 196 11.23 -6.46 11.75
C LEU A 196 12.00 -6.73 13.05
N PHE A 197 13.27 -6.37 13.06
CA PHE A 197 14.18 -6.53 14.19
C PHE A 197 14.63 -5.17 14.70
N VAL A 198 14.50 -4.96 16.00
CA VAL A 198 15.09 -3.82 16.69
C VAL A 198 16.33 -4.33 17.40
N GLY A 199 17.50 -4.02 16.84
CA GLY A 199 18.73 -4.70 17.22
C GLY A 199 18.61 -6.21 16.93
N LEU A 200 18.78 -7.01 17.98
CA LEU A 200 18.62 -8.47 17.92
C LEU A 200 17.19 -8.96 18.20
N LYS A 201 16.29 -8.07 18.63
CA LYS A 201 14.95 -8.45 19.11
C LYS A 201 13.94 -8.47 17.96
N PRO A 202 13.27 -9.61 17.68
CA PRO A 202 12.20 -9.65 16.69
C PRO A 202 10.96 -8.97 17.27
N ILE A 203 10.45 -7.93 16.60
CA ILE A 203 9.35 -7.10 17.11
C ILE A 203 8.07 -7.24 16.29
N ALA A 204 8.17 -7.49 14.98
CA ALA A 204 7.00 -7.59 14.12
C ALA A 204 7.20 -8.57 12.96
N VAL A 205 6.09 -9.11 12.47
CA VAL A 205 6.01 -9.94 11.26
C VAL A 205 5.12 -9.27 10.22
N VAL A 206 5.54 -9.34 8.95
CA VAL A 206 4.85 -8.68 7.84
C VAL A 206 4.51 -9.71 6.76
N GLU A 207 3.27 -9.66 6.29
CA GLU A 207 2.80 -10.32 5.07
C GLU A 207 2.75 -9.30 3.92
N ALA A 208 3.45 -9.55 2.82
CA ALA A 208 3.48 -8.72 1.64
C ALA A 208 2.64 -9.35 0.52
N LYS A 209 1.68 -8.57 -0.01
CA LYS A 209 0.87 -8.95 -1.16
C LYS A 209 1.12 -8.04 -2.34
N ARG A 210 0.73 -8.51 -3.52
CA ARG A 210 0.76 -7.68 -4.73
C ARG A 210 -0.11 -6.45 -4.55
N LYS A 211 0.32 -5.34 -5.14
CA LYS A 211 -0.37 -4.05 -5.10
C LYS A 211 -1.84 -4.11 -5.50
N ASN A 212 -2.31 -5.07 -6.31
CA ASN A 212 -3.73 -5.18 -6.70
C ASN A 212 -4.62 -5.97 -5.71
N ILE A 213 -4.04 -6.66 -4.71
CA ILE A 213 -4.78 -7.47 -3.73
C ILE A 213 -5.07 -6.63 -2.49
N ASP A 214 -6.31 -6.64 -2.02
CA ASP A 214 -6.65 -6.02 -0.74
C ASP A 214 -6.14 -6.86 0.43
N VAL A 215 -5.55 -6.19 1.42
CA VAL A 215 -4.80 -6.80 2.52
C VAL A 215 -5.52 -7.02 3.86
N PRO A 216 -6.71 -6.43 4.17
CA PRO A 216 -7.36 -6.66 5.46
C PRO A 216 -7.54 -8.15 5.81
N GLY A 217 -7.97 -8.95 4.82
CA GLY A 217 -8.19 -10.40 4.98
C GLY A 217 -6.92 -11.25 4.96
N LYS A 218 -5.73 -10.65 4.86
CA LYS A 218 -4.44 -11.35 4.76
C LYS A 218 -3.59 -11.25 6.02
N LEU A 219 -4.08 -10.56 7.05
CA LEU A 219 -3.46 -10.58 8.39
C LEU A 219 -3.37 -11.99 9.00
N ASN A 220 -4.21 -12.94 8.59
CA ASN A 220 -4.12 -14.33 9.06
C ASN A 220 -2.80 -15.01 8.72
N GLU A 221 -2.17 -14.66 7.60
CA GLU A 221 -0.84 -15.20 7.25
C GLU A 221 0.23 -14.64 8.19
N SER A 222 0.17 -13.33 8.46
CA SER A 222 1.02 -12.67 9.47
C SER A 222 0.83 -13.27 10.88
N TYR A 223 -0.41 -13.60 11.25
CA TYR A 223 -0.70 -14.33 12.49
C TYR A 223 -0.04 -15.71 12.52
N ARG A 224 -0.06 -16.44 11.40
CA ARG A 224 0.63 -17.72 11.27
C ARG A 224 2.13 -17.53 11.49
N TYR A 225 2.74 -16.52 10.87
CA TYR A 225 4.17 -16.22 11.07
C TYR A 225 4.52 -15.95 12.53
N SER A 226 3.71 -15.16 13.23
CA SER A 226 3.93 -14.89 14.66
C SER A 226 3.76 -16.14 15.53
N LYS A 227 2.76 -16.98 15.28
CA LYS A 227 2.51 -18.21 16.06
C LYS A 227 3.59 -19.26 15.85
N TYR A 228 4.02 -19.43 14.60
CA TYR A 228 5.05 -20.41 14.23
C TYR A 228 6.46 -19.84 14.25
N PHE A 229 6.68 -18.62 14.75
CA PHE A 229 8.02 -18.06 14.86
C PHE A 229 8.90 -18.99 15.72
N ASP A 230 10.12 -19.24 15.25
CA ASP A 230 11.04 -20.16 15.90
C ASP A 230 12.11 -19.37 16.67
N ASN A 231 11.78 -19.05 17.92
CA ASN A 231 12.71 -18.34 18.82
C ASN A 231 13.96 -19.18 19.13
N ALA A 232 13.86 -20.50 19.14
CA ALA A 232 15.02 -21.37 19.36
C ALA A 232 15.98 -21.26 18.19
N PHE A 233 15.47 -21.37 16.95
CA PHE A 233 16.26 -21.15 15.74
C PHE A 233 16.92 -19.77 15.70
N LEU A 234 16.16 -18.69 16.01
CA LEU A 234 16.73 -17.35 16.08
C LEU A 234 17.85 -17.27 17.11
N ARG A 235 17.62 -17.77 18.34
CA ARG A 235 18.60 -17.73 19.42
C ARG A 235 19.87 -18.50 19.04
N ASP A 236 19.74 -19.69 18.49
CA ASP A 236 20.87 -20.51 18.05
C ASP A 236 21.67 -19.78 16.95
N THR A 237 20.97 -19.17 15.98
CA THR A 237 21.59 -18.34 14.93
C THR A 237 22.35 -17.13 15.50
N LEU A 238 21.83 -16.49 16.55
CA LEU A 238 22.49 -15.34 17.17
C LEU A 238 23.70 -15.75 18.01
N LEU A 239 23.64 -16.92 18.67
CA LEU A 239 24.75 -17.46 19.47
C LEU A 239 25.98 -17.86 18.62
N GLU A 240 25.83 -17.99 17.31
CA GLU A 240 26.96 -18.17 16.39
C GLU A 240 27.84 -16.92 16.26
N HIS A 241 27.29 -15.74 16.58
CA HIS A 241 27.93 -14.45 16.28
C HIS A 241 28.06 -13.51 17.48
N TYR A 242 27.20 -13.66 18.50
CA TYR A 242 27.11 -12.75 19.64
C TYR A 242 27.26 -13.48 20.98
N SER A 243 27.60 -12.75 22.04
CA SER A 243 27.78 -13.34 23.36
C SER A 243 26.44 -13.84 23.94
N PRO A 244 26.45 -14.89 24.79
CA PRO A 244 25.24 -15.39 25.42
C PRO A 244 24.44 -14.33 26.18
N ASP A 245 25.11 -13.35 26.79
CA ASP A 245 24.46 -12.27 27.54
C ASP A 245 23.66 -11.34 26.62
N GLU A 246 24.25 -10.89 25.50
CA GLU A 246 23.57 -10.07 24.49
C GLU A 246 22.37 -10.80 23.88
N VAL A 247 22.54 -12.10 23.58
CA VAL A 247 21.45 -12.91 23.03
C VAL A 247 20.34 -13.10 24.05
N HIS A 248 20.67 -13.34 25.32
CA HIS A 248 19.68 -13.55 26.38
C HIS A 248 18.82 -12.31 26.63
N GLU A 249 19.42 -11.12 26.57
CA GLU A 249 18.69 -9.85 26.71
C GLU A 249 17.68 -9.63 25.56
N ALA A 250 18.07 -9.99 24.34
CA ALA A 250 17.24 -9.79 23.16
C ALA A 250 16.16 -10.87 22.98
N VAL A 251 16.56 -12.14 23.18
CA VAL A 251 15.75 -13.34 22.96
C VAL A 251 15.93 -14.26 24.19
N PRO A 252 15.11 -14.07 25.24
CA PRO A 252 15.26 -14.83 26.47
C PRO A 252 15.00 -16.32 26.23
N ALA A 253 15.60 -17.15 27.10
CA ALA A 253 15.45 -18.61 27.00
C ALA A 253 14.03 -19.10 27.35
N TYR A 254 13.28 -18.32 28.14
CA TYR A 254 11.87 -18.59 28.38
C TYR A 254 11.02 -18.03 27.24
N GLU A 255 9.98 -18.76 26.83
CA GLU A 255 9.12 -18.31 25.74
C GLU A 255 8.22 -17.14 26.19
N ILE A 256 8.40 -15.97 25.58
CA ILE A 256 7.44 -14.87 25.66
C ILE A 256 6.38 -15.13 24.59
N SER A 257 5.13 -15.29 25.02
CA SER A 257 4.02 -15.48 24.09
C SER A 257 2.68 -15.03 24.63
N TRP A 258 1.76 -14.66 23.72
CA TRP A 258 0.43 -14.12 24.03
C TRP A 258 -0.66 -15.06 23.50
N GLN A 259 -1.72 -15.27 24.29
CA GLN A 259 -2.80 -16.17 23.89
C GLN A 259 -3.58 -15.60 22.70
N ASP A 260 -3.93 -16.47 21.76
CA ASP A 260 -4.87 -16.12 20.71
C ASP A 260 -6.33 -16.19 21.20
N THR A 261 -7.27 -15.72 20.38
CA THR A 261 -8.69 -15.67 20.74
C THR A 261 -9.30 -17.06 20.96
N SER A 262 -8.69 -18.12 20.44
CA SER A 262 -9.16 -19.50 20.66
C SER A 262 -8.67 -20.09 21.98
N GLY A 263 -7.60 -19.54 22.57
CA GLY A 263 -6.91 -20.09 23.73
C GLY A 263 -6.04 -21.31 23.45
N THR A 264 -6.00 -21.80 22.20
CA THR A 264 -5.26 -23.03 21.84
C THR A 264 -3.86 -22.76 21.29
N GLN A 265 -3.65 -21.58 20.71
CA GLN A 265 -2.38 -21.19 20.11
C GLN A 265 -1.88 -19.89 20.75
N ARG A 266 -0.57 -19.65 20.65
CA ARG A 266 0.07 -18.46 21.21
C ARG A 266 0.89 -17.75 20.15
N PHE A 267 0.79 -16.43 20.12
CA PHE A 267 1.62 -15.54 19.32
C PHE A 267 2.97 -15.39 20.00
N LYS A 268 4.06 -15.49 19.25
CA LYS A 268 5.43 -15.30 19.77
C LYS A 268 6.04 -13.96 19.36
N ILE A 269 5.47 -13.31 18.36
CA ILE A 269 5.81 -11.95 17.92
C ILE A 269 4.59 -11.01 18.10
N PRO A 270 4.74 -9.85 18.75
CA PRO A 270 3.59 -9.07 19.24
C PRO A 270 2.86 -8.25 18.18
N PHE A 271 3.53 -7.89 17.08
CA PHE A 271 2.98 -6.98 16.08
C PHE A 271 2.87 -7.66 14.72
N CYS A 272 1.67 -7.69 14.18
CA CYS A 272 1.37 -8.36 12.91
C CYS A 272 0.90 -7.34 11.88
N TYR A 273 1.50 -7.38 10.69
CA TYR A 273 1.18 -6.50 9.57
C TYR A 273 0.81 -7.27 8.31
N SER A 274 -0.05 -6.67 7.50
CA SER A 274 -0.24 -7.05 6.10
C SER A 274 -0.19 -5.81 5.22
N THR A 275 0.53 -5.88 4.11
CA THR A 275 0.76 -4.74 3.22
C THR A 275 0.76 -5.11 1.74
N ASN A 276 0.36 -4.17 0.90
CA ASN A 276 0.47 -4.27 -0.55
C ASN A 276 1.21 -3.07 -1.18
N GLY A 277 1.84 -2.24 -0.35
CA GLY A 277 2.58 -1.06 -0.78
C GLY A 277 1.73 0.10 -1.32
N ARG A 278 0.39 0.03 -1.24
CA ARG A 278 -0.46 1.20 -1.56
C ARG A 278 -0.34 2.29 -0.50
N GLU A 279 -0.76 3.49 -0.87
CA GLU A 279 -0.96 4.59 0.07
C GLU A 279 -2.20 4.37 0.94
N TYR A 280 -2.30 5.15 2.00
CA TYR A 280 -3.46 5.19 2.86
C TYR A 280 -4.65 5.90 2.19
N ARG A 281 -5.86 5.36 2.37
CA ARG A 281 -7.10 5.94 1.85
C ARG A 281 -8.08 6.14 2.99
N ALA A 282 -8.15 7.36 3.54
CA ALA A 282 -9.01 7.69 4.68
C ALA A 282 -10.49 7.38 4.41
N ALA A 283 -10.98 7.69 3.19
CA ALA A 283 -12.36 7.43 2.78
C ALA A 283 -12.68 5.93 2.62
N MET A 284 -11.67 5.09 2.37
CA MET A 284 -11.83 3.64 2.17
C MET A 284 -10.70 2.88 2.87
N LYS A 285 -10.76 2.77 4.20
CA LYS A 285 -9.73 2.13 5.03
C LYS A 285 -9.39 0.70 4.58
N THR A 286 -10.37 -0.05 4.08
CA THR A 286 -10.17 -1.41 3.53
C THR A 286 -9.27 -1.47 2.29
N LYS A 287 -9.15 -0.37 1.55
CA LYS A 287 -8.27 -0.23 0.38
C LYS A 287 -6.90 0.35 0.73
N SER A 288 -6.67 0.69 2.00
CA SER A 288 -5.38 1.22 2.47
C SER A 288 -4.30 0.15 2.43
N GLY A 289 -3.07 0.58 2.14
CA GLY A 289 -2.00 -0.34 1.84
C GLY A 289 -1.35 -1.03 3.03
N ILE A 290 -1.57 -0.58 4.27
CA ILE A 290 -1.00 -1.16 5.48
C ILE A 290 -2.11 -1.48 6.48
N TRP A 291 -2.16 -2.72 6.93
CA TRP A 291 -3.04 -3.21 7.98
C TRP A 291 -2.21 -3.78 9.12
N TYR A 292 -2.65 -3.52 10.34
CA TYR A 292 -1.90 -3.81 11.56
C TYR A 292 -2.80 -4.35 12.66
N ARG A 293 -2.26 -5.25 13.48
CA ARG A 293 -2.84 -5.63 14.77
C ARG A 293 -1.74 -5.85 15.80
N ASP A 294 -1.96 -5.31 17.00
CA ASP A 294 -1.24 -5.68 18.22
C ASP A 294 -1.88 -6.96 18.79
N VAL A 295 -1.18 -8.09 18.76
CA VAL A 295 -1.72 -9.38 19.20
C VAL A 295 -1.45 -9.69 20.67
N ARG A 296 -0.87 -8.75 21.43
CA ARG A 296 -0.58 -8.93 22.86
C ARG A 296 -1.83 -9.00 23.72
N HIS A 297 -2.94 -8.50 23.21
CA HIS A 297 -4.25 -8.58 23.85
C HIS A 297 -5.33 -9.04 22.87
N THR A 298 -6.19 -9.96 23.30
CA THR A 298 -7.18 -10.62 22.42
C THR A 298 -8.24 -9.66 21.89
N THR A 299 -8.57 -8.62 22.64
CA THR A 299 -9.58 -7.60 22.26
C THR A 299 -9.06 -6.57 21.26
N ASN A 300 -7.75 -6.52 20.99
CA ASN A 300 -7.20 -5.58 20.03
C ASN A 300 -7.70 -5.90 18.62
N MET A 301 -8.30 -4.90 17.97
CA MET A 301 -8.81 -5.01 16.61
C MET A 301 -7.74 -4.63 15.58
N SER A 302 -7.83 -5.25 14.40
CA SER A 302 -7.00 -4.83 13.27
C SER A 302 -7.45 -3.47 12.75
N LYS A 303 -6.49 -2.65 12.30
CA LYS A 303 -6.74 -1.32 11.76
C LYS A 303 -5.81 -1.00 10.60
N ALA A 304 -6.31 -0.19 9.67
CA ALA A 304 -5.50 0.40 8.63
C ALA A 304 -4.62 1.51 9.20
N LEU A 305 -3.35 1.56 8.80
CA LEU A 305 -2.41 2.59 9.24
C LEU A 305 -2.10 3.58 8.11
N PRO A 306 -1.97 4.88 8.42
CA PRO A 306 -1.51 5.86 7.47
C PRO A 306 -0.04 5.66 7.08
N GLU A 307 0.79 5.33 8.06
CA GLU A 307 2.23 5.11 7.92
C GLU A 307 2.68 3.92 8.79
N TRP A 308 3.88 3.41 8.53
CA TRP A 308 4.49 2.37 9.37
C TRP A 308 4.88 2.94 10.73
N HIS A 309 4.76 2.10 11.76
CA HIS A 309 5.34 2.45 13.06
C HIS A 309 6.87 2.48 12.97
N ARG A 310 7.46 3.42 13.70
CA ARG A 310 8.91 3.54 13.86
C ARG A 310 9.42 2.49 14.85
N PRO A 311 10.71 2.08 14.77
CA PRO A 311 11.31 1.14 15.72
C PRO A 311 11.09 1.49 17.19
N GLU A 312 11.32 2.74 17.56
CA GLU A 312 11.14 3.29 18.90
C GLU A 312 9.68 3.24 19.37
N GLU A 313 8.72 3.51 18.47
CA GLU A 313 7.29 3.43 18.80
C GLU A 313 6.89 1.99 19.15
N LEU A 314 7.42 1.00 18.43
CA LEU A 314 7.15 -0.41 18.72
C LEU A 314 7.81 -0.88 20.01
N LEU A 315 9.00 -0.37 20.35
CA LEU A 315 9.64 -0.64 21.64
C LEU A 315 8.84 -0.02 22.80
N ASP A 316 8.43 1.23 22.68
CA ASP A 316 7.60 1.91 23.68
C ASP A 316 6.26 1.19 23.84
N MET A 317 5.66 0.77 22.73
CA MET A 317 4.47 -0.06 22.75
C MET A 317 4.72 -1.36 23.49
N LEU A 318 5.82 -2.07 23.20
CA LEU A 318 6.17 -3.33 23.86
C LEU A 318 6.34 -3.18 25.38
N GLY A 319 6.98 -2.09 25.83
CA GLY A 319 7.21 -1.80 27.25
C GLY A 319 5.97 -1.30 28.02
N SER A 320 4.90 -0.91 27.31
CA SER A 320 3.65 -0.45 27.90
C SER A 320 2.54 -1.52 27.88
N ASP A 321 1.63 -1.45 28.84
CA ASP A 321 0.43 -2.29 28.85
C ASP A 321 -0.44 -1.97 27.62
N PRO A 322 -0.78 -2.96 26.77
CA PRO A 322 -1.61 -2.76 25.59
C PRO A 322 -2.98 -2.13 25.89
N GLN A 323 -3.54 -2.27 27.10
CA GLN A 323 -4.83 -1.69 27.47
C GLN A 323 -4.76 -0.22 27.91
N ASN A 324 -3.60 0.25 28.41
CA ASN A 324 -3.47 1.61 28.96
C ASN A 324 -3.37 2.72 27.89
N ARG A 325 -3.39 2.38 26.60
CA ARG A 325 -3.20 3.33 25.48
C ARG A 325 -4.50 3.87 24.84
N ILE A 326 -5.68 3.48 25.33
CA ILE A 326 -6.98 3.86 24.72
C ILE A 326 -7.29 5.37 24.85
N SER A 327 -6.52 6.14 25.64
CA SER A 327 -6.77 7.57 25.92
C SER A 327 -6.03 8.58 25.01
N GLY A 328 -5.35 8.15 23.94
CA GLY A 328 -4.42 9.00 23.19
C GLY A 328 -4.89 9.61 21.86
N LEU A 329 -6.19 9.79 21.62
CA LEU A 329 -6.64 10.62 20.49
C LEU A 329 -6.69 12.10 20.93
N PRO A 330 -6.06 13.04 20.21
CA PRO A 330 -6.14 14.45 20.55
C PRO A 330 -7.58 14.93 20.36
N ILE A 331 -8.21 15.28 21.48
CA ILE A 331 -9.44 16.08 21.48
C ILE A 331 -9.01 17.48 21.02
N THR A 332 -9.32 17.86 19.79
CA THR A 332 -9.24 19.25 19.35
C THR A 332 -10.26 20.06 20.16
N PRO A 333 -9.86 21.09 20.93
CA PRO A 333 -10.84 22.00 21.52
C PRO A 333 -11.47 22.86 20.43
N GLU A 334 -12.79 23.05 20.50
CA GLU A 334 -13.54 24.08 19.76
C GLU A 334 -13.13 25.50 20.14
#